data_AF-A0A1I7VFH1-F1
#
_entry.id   AF-A0A1I7VFH1-F1
#
_cell.length_a   1.000
_cell.length_b   1.000
_cell.length_c   1.000
_cell.angle_alpha   90.00
_cell.angle_beta   90.00
_cell.angle_gamma   90.00
#
_symmetry.space_group_name_H-M   'P 1'
#
loop_
_entity.id
_entity.type
_entity.pdbx_description
1 polymer ?
#
loop_
_entity_poly.entity_id
_entity_poly.type
_entity_poly.pdbx_seq_one_letter_code
_entity_poly.pdbx_strand_id
1 'polypeptide(L)'
;MLTSVQLYLFIYNILQSCGWSVILWNTLCGLLRNESYQQLYESCELQLQIFQTAAVLEIVHAAACFVRSPVGTTSMQVFSRVSLVFILYKVISAQRSTGVLFMLVAWSVTEVVRYSYYGLALINAVSNFHTWLRYSLFIVLYPLGVIGELLIVLAALPEVSAKKHLTVELPNIFNIGFSFWWYLIIYIILYIPGFPQMYMYMFKQRKKVLSVEVSKKCS
;
A
#
# COMPACT_ATOMS: atom_id res chain seq x y z
N MET A 1 -19.43 -17.63 -17.99
CA MET A 1 -18.16 -18.33 -17.71
C MET A 1 -17.05 -17.30 -17.67
N LEU A 2 -16.14 -17.37 -16.69
CA LEU A 2 -14.95 -16.51 -16.63
C LEU A 2 -13.98 -16.93 -17.75
N THR A 3 -13.35 -15.97 -18.41
CA THR A 3 -12.20 -16.26 -19.29
C THR A 3 -11.00 -16.72 -18.48
N SER A 4 -10.01 -17.36 -19.10
CA SER A 4 -8.77 -17.79 -18.41
C SER A 4 -8.07 -16.64 -17.68
N VAL A 5 -8.06 -15.44 -18.28
CA VAL A 5 -7.49 -14.22 -17.68
C VAL A 5 -8.33 -13.76 -16.49
N GLN A 6 -9.66 -13.76 -16.60
CA GLN A 6 -10.54 -13.40 -15.49
C GLN A 6 -10.46 -14.39 -14.33
N LEU A 7 -10.31 -15.69 -14.60
CA LEU A 7 -10.10 -16.70 -13.57
C LEU A 7 -8.76 -16.50 -12.86
N TYR A 8 -7.69 -16.25 -13.60
CA TYR A 8 -6.38 -15.91 -13.03
C TYR A 8 -6.48 -14.67 -12.13
N LEU A 9 -7.09 -13.58 -12.61
CA LEU A 9 -7.27 -12.36 -11.83
C LEU A 9 -8.14 -12.60 -10.60
N PHE A 10 -9.17 -13.44 -10.70
CA PHE A 10 -10.03 -13.79 -9.57
C PHE A 10 -9.24 -14.50 -8.47
N ILE A 11 -8.45 -15.51 -8.83
CA ILE A 11 -7.57 -16.23 -7.90
C ILE A 11 -6.54 -15.29 -7.28
N TYR A 12 -5.88 -14.45 -8.09
CA TYR A 12 -4.92 -13.46 -7.62
C TYR A 12 -5.53 -12.52 -6.57
N ASN A 13 -6.71 -11.97 -6.85
CA ASN A 13 -7.40 -11.06 -5.93
C ASN A 13 -7.82 -11.77 -4.63
N ILE A 14 -8.28 -13.04 -4.70
CA ILE A 14 -8.59 -13.81 -3.49
C ILE A 14 -7.35 -14.04 -2.64
N LEU A 15 -6.25 -14.50 -3.25
CA LEU A 15 -5.00 -14.77 -2.54
C LEU A 15 -4.46 -13.50 -1.87
N GLN A 16 -4.46 -12.38 -2.58
CA GLN A 16 -4.09 -11.08 -2.02
C GLN A 16 -5.03 -10.69 -0.87
N SER A 17 -6.35 -10.80 -1.04
CA SER A 17 -7.31 -10.48 0.02
C SER A 17 -7.11 -11.35 1.26
N CYS A 18 -6.85 -12.64 1.12
CA CYS A 18 -6.55 -13.53 2.23
C CYS A 18 -5.23 -13.15 2.92
N GLY A 19 -4.19 -12.85 2.15
CA GLY A 19 -2.90 -12.42 2.66
C GLY A 19 -2.98 -11.16 3.53
N TRP A 20 -3.64 -10.13 3.04
CA TRP A 20 -3.85 -8.90 3.79
C TRP A 20 -4.78 -9.08 4.99
N SER A 21 -5.75 -10.01 4.93
CA SER A 21 -6.56 -10.36 6.09
C SER A 21 -5.75 -11.03 7.20
N VAL A 22 -4.75 -11.86 6.86
CA VAL A 22 -3.83 -12.45 7.85
C VAL A 22 -2.98 -11.36 8.51
N ILE A 23 -2.46 -10.40 7.73
CA ILE A 23 -1.73 -9.25 8.28
C ILE A 23 -2.60 -8.43 9.23
N LEU A 24 -3.85 -8.14 8.83
CA LEU A 24 -4.82 -7.44 9.67
C LEU A 24 -5.08 -8.20 10.97
N TRP A 25 -5.33 -9.51 10.88
CA TRP A 25 -5.58 -10.37 12.02
C TRP A 25 -4.41 -10.38 13.01
N ASN A 26 -3.19 -10.60 12.50
CA ASN A 26 -1.98 -10.59 13.33
C ASN A 26 -1.78 -9.22 14.00
N THR A 27 -2.01 -8.12 13.26
CA THR A 27 -1.92 -6.76 13.80
C THR A 27 -2.92 -6.56 14.94
N LEU A 28 -4.17 -6.99 14.77
CA LEU A 28 -5.21 -6.88 15.81
C LEU A 28 -4.88 -7.75 17.02
N CYS A 29 -4.42 -8.98 16.82
CA CYS A 29 -4.01 -9.86 17.92
C CYS A 29 -2.82 -9.29 18.69
N GLY A 30 -1.82 -8.73 18.01
CA GLY A 30 -0.66 -8.11 18.66
C GLY A 30 -1.04 -6.86 19.45
N LEU A 31 -1.99 -6.06 18.95
CA LEU A 31 -2.57 -4.93 19.70
C LEU A 31 -3.26 -5.39 20.99
N LEU A 32 -4.05 -6.47 20.94
CA LEU A 32 -4.70 -7.03 22.12
C LEU A 32 -3.70 -7.56 23.15
N ARG A 33 -2.51 -7.97 22.70
CA ARG A 33 -1.40 -8.43 23.56
C ARG A 33 -0.50 -7.29 24.03
N ASN A 34 -0.78 -6.04 23.65
CA ASN A 34 0.07 -4.87 23.88
C ASN A 34 1.52 -5.09 23.40
N GLU A 35 1.67 -5.74 22.24
CA GLU A 35 2.97 -5.92 21.59
C GLU A 35 3.56 -4.56 21.19
N SER A 36 4.89 -4.45 21.26
CA SER A 36 5.61 -3.27 20.77
C SER A 36 5.48 -3.14 19.25
N TYR A 37 5.69 -1.93 18.71
CA TYR A 37 5.62 -1.70 17.25
C TYR A 37 6.58 -2.60 16.45
N GLN A 38 7.75 -2.89 17.02
CA GLN A 38 8.71 -3.81 16.42
C GLN A 38 8.17 -5.24 16.36
N GLN A 39 7.59 -5.74 17.45
CA GLN A 39 6.96 -7.07 17.50
C GLN A 39 5.77 -7.18 16.53
N LEU A 40 4.96 -6.12 16.41
CA LEU A 40 3.89 -6.06 15.42
C LEU A 40 4.43 -6.23 14.00
N TYR A 41 5.52 -5.53 13.65
CA TYR A 41 6.17 -5.69 12.36
C TYR A 41 6.72 -7.10 12.18
N GLU A 42 7.48 -7.64 13.14
CA GLU A 42 8.08 -8.98 13.09
C GLU A 42 7.01 -10.07 12.87
N SER A 43 5.84 -9.94 13.49
CA SER A 43 4.72 -10.89 13.33
C SER A 43 4.12 -10.93 11.92
N CYS A 44 4.29 -9.85 11.16
CA CYS A 44 3.68 -9.62 9.84
C CYS A 44 4.71 -9.48 8.73
N GLU A 45 6.01 -9.51 9.03
CA GLU A 45 7.09 -9.12 8.13
C GLU A 45 7.07 -9.96 6.84
N LEU A 46 7.07 -11.29 6.98
CA LEU A 46 7.12 -12.20 5.85
C LEU A 46 5.91 -12.01 4.94
N GLN A 47 4.72 -11.92 5.53
CA GLN A 47 3.47 -11.71 4.80
C GLN A 47 3.48 -10.36 4.09
N LEU A 48 3.90 -9.30 4.78
CA LEU A 48 4.00 -7.96 4.21
C LEU A 48 4.97 -7.93 3.02
N GLN A 49 6.13 -8.57 3.13
CA GLN A 49 7.10 -8.67 2.03
C GLN A 49 6.51 -9.43 0.84
N ILE A 50 5.88 -10.58 1.06
CA ILE A 50 5.32 -11.41 -0.02
C ILE A 50 4.17 -10.66 -0.73
N PHE A 51 3.17 -10.19 0.00
CA PHE A 51 1.96 -9.63 -0.60
C PHE A 51 2.18 -8.23 -1.18
N GLN A 52 3.03 -7.41 -0.56
CA GLN A 52 3.41 -6.11 -1.13
C GLN A 52 4.28 -6.26 -2.37
N THR A 53 5.19 -7.25 -2.41
CA THR A 53 5.99 -7.52 -3.62
C THR A 53 5.14 -8.15 -4.73
N ALA A 54 4.17 -9.00 -4.38
CA ALA A 54 3.21 -9.54 -5.34
C ALA A 54 2.40 -8.46 -6.06
N ALA A 55 2.21 -7.28 -5.44
CA ALA A 55 1.57 -6.12 -6.10
C ALA A 55 2.35 -5.58 -7.31
N VAL A 56 3.63 -5.94 -7.48
CA VAL A 56 4.38 -5.64 -8.73
C VAL A 56 3.71 -6.30 -9.94
N LEU A 57 3.03 -7.44 -9.76
CA LEU A 57 2.25 -8.06 -10.83
C LEU A 57 1.12 -7.15 -11.33
N GLU A 58 0.61 -6.21 -10.52
CA GLU A 58 -0.40 -5.25 -10.98
C GLU A 58 0.13 -4.32 -12.07
N ILE A 59 1.43 -4.00 -12.02
CA ILE A 59 2.09 -3.23 -13.08
C ILE A 59 2.08 -4.05 -14.38
N VAL A 60 2.35 -5.35 -14.28
CA VAL A 60 2.30 -6.28 -15.42
C VAL A 60 0.87 -6.40 -15.95
N HIS A 61 -0.13 -6.52 -15.08
CA HIS A 61 -1.54 -6.58 -15.49
C HIS A 61 -1.99 -5.31 -16.20
N ALA A 62 -1.55 -4.14 -15.73
CA ALA A 62 -1.82 -2.86 -16.39
C ALA A 62 -1.10 -2.77 -17.75
N ALA A 63 0.18 -3.16 -17.82
CA ALA A 63 0.97 -3.11 -19.05
C ALA A 63 0.48 -4.10 -20.13
N ALA A 64 0.01 -5.27 -19.72
CA ALA A 64 -0.60 -6.28 -20.60
C ALA A 64 -2.06 -5.97 -20.95
N CYS A 65 -2.60 -4.83 -20.52
CA CYS A 65 -3.99 -4.42 -20.71
C CYS A 65 -5.03 -5.42 -20.15
N PHE A 66 -4.66 -6.25 -19.18
CA PHE A 66 -5.60 -7.13 -18.48
C PHE A 66 -6.58 -6.33 -17.61
N VAL A 67 -6.15 -5.15 -17.15
CA VAL A 67 -6.96 -4.21 -16.37
C VAL A 67 -6.81 -2.81 -16.97
N ARG A 68 -7.90 -2.03 -16.97
CA ARG A 68 -7.91 -0.63 -17.41
C ARG A 68 -7.31 0.27 -16.33
N SER A 69 -5.99 0.28 -16.21
CA SER A 69 -5.24 1.13 -15.27
C SER A 69 -4.07 1.83 -15.97
N PRO A 70 -3.77 3.10 -15.64
CA PRO A 70 -2.61 3.77 -16.21
C PRO A 70 -1.32 3.19 -15.60
N VAL A 71 -0.48 2.58 -16.43
CA VAL A 71 0.76 1.89 -16.01
C VAL A 71 1.66 2.79 -15.18
N GLY A 72 1.86 4.06 -15.60
CA GLY A 72 2.73 4.99 -14.88
C GLY A 72 2.28 5.27 -13.45
N THR A 73 0.99 5.54 -13.24
CA THR A 73 0.46 5.80 -11.89
C THR A 73 0.45 4.55 -11.02
N THR A 74 0.14 3.38 -11.58
CA THR A 74 0.18 2.10 -10.86
C THR A 74 1.61 1.77 -10.44
N SER A 75 2.58 1.99 -11.34
CA SER A 75 4.00 1.75 -11.05
C SER A 75 4.51 2.62 -9.91
N MET A 76 4.20 3.93 -9.95
CA MET A 76 4.61 4.86 -8.90
C MET A 76 4.03 4.47 -7.53
N GLN A 77 2.75 4.10 -7.48
CA GLN A 77 2.08 3.68 -6.24
C GLN A 77 2.69 2.39 -5.67
N VAL A 78 2.90 1.38 -6.51
CA VAL A 78 3.47 0.10 -6.07
C VAL A 78 4.92 0.28 -5.64
N PHE A 79 5.73 1.01 -6.42
CA PHE A 79 7.13 1.25 -6.10
C PHE A 79 7.32 2.01 -4.78
N SER A 80 6.48 3.01 -4.50
CA SER A 80 6.51 3.76 -3.23
C SER A 80 6.34 2.81 -2.04
N ARG A 81 5.35 1.91 -2.09
CA ARG A 81 5.08 0.96 -1.01
C ARG A 81 6.12 -0.14 -0.88
N VAL A 82 6.61 -0.68 -2.00
CA VAL A 82 7.71 -1.67 -1.98
C VAL A 82 8.97 -1.05 -1.38
N SER A 83 9.26 0.21 -1.70
CA SER A 83 10.38 0.95 -1.11
C SER A 83 10.24 1.09 0.41
N LEU A 84 9.04 1.35 0.90
CA LEU A 84 8.78 1.44 2.34
C LEU A 84 8.96 0.10 3.05
N VAL A 85 8.46 -1.00 2.47
CA VAL A 85 8.68 -2.36 3.02
C VAL A 85 10.17 -2.69 3.05
N PHE A 86 10.93 -2.27 2.02
CA PHE A 86 12.37 -2.43 2.00
C PHE A 86 13.08 -1.59 3.08
N ILE A 87 12.62 -0.37 3.35
CA ILE A 87 13.12 0.46 4.46
C ILE A 87 12.89 -0.25 5.80
N LEU A 88 11.68 -0.76 6.04
CA LEU A 88 11.35 -1.50 7.26
C LEU A 88 12.22 -2.75 7.41
N TYR A 89 12.50 -3.48 6.33
CA TYR A 89 13.37 -4.65 6.37
C TYR A 89 14.82 -4.31 6.71
N LYS A 90 15.34 -3.16 6.24
CA LYS A 90 16.75 -2.80 6.39
C LYS A 90 17.07 -1.92 7.59
N VAL A 91 16.12 -1.16 8.10
CA VAL A 91 16.36 -0.11 9.10
C VAL A 91 15.57 -0.39 10.37
N ILE A 92 16.28 -0.75 11.45
CA ILE A 92 15.65 -1.20 12.71
C ILE A 92 14.91 -0.05 13.41
N SER A 93 15.45 1.17 13.37
CA SER A 93 14.80 2.38 13.92
C SER A 93 13.43 2.62 13.29
N ALA A 94 13.27 2.26 12.01
CA ALA A 94 12.01 2.41 11.30
C ALA A 94 10.92 1.47 11.85
N GLN A 95 11.31 0.24 12.26
CA GLN A 95 10.40 -0.77 12.82
C GLN A 95 9.87 -0.39 14.22
N ARG A 96 10.60 0.47 14.93
CA ARG A 96 10.20 0.94 16.28
C ARG A 96 9.28 2.16 16.24
N SER A 97 9.05 2.72 15.05
CA SER A 97 8.19 3.89 14.87
C SER A 97 6.72 3.56 15.11
N THR A 98 5.99 4.49 15.74
CA THR A 98 4.52 4.45 15.82
C THR A 98 3.88 4.37 14.43
N GLY A 99 4.60 4.83 13.40
CA GLY A 99 4.15 4.75 12.01
C GLY A 99 3.89 3.33 11.51
N VAL A 100 4.56 2.32 12.08
CA VAL A 100 4.32 0.90 11.75
C VAL A 100 2.87 0.51 12.03
N LEU A 101 2.33 0.89 13.19
CA LEU A 101 0.95 0.59 13.55
C LEU A 101 -0.03 1.25 12.58
N PHE A 102 0.14 2.55 12.33
CA PHE A 102 -0.73 3.30 11.43
C PHE A 102 -0.70 2.73 10.01
N MET A 103 0.48 2.41 9.51
CA MET A 103 0.65 1.79 8.20
C MET A 103 0.02 0.39 8.15
N LEU A 104 0.31 -0.50 9.11
CA LEU A 104 -0.23 -1.87 9.12
C LEU A 104 -1.76 -1.88 9.11
N VAL A 105 -2.40 -1.07 9.96
CA VAL A 105 -3.87 -0.96 10.01
C VAL A 105 -4.41 -0.33 8.72
N ALA A 106 -3.86 0.80 8.28
CA ALA A 106 -4.37 1.51 7.11
C ALA A 106 -4.23 0.66 5.84
N TRP A 107 -3.06 0.06 5.62
CA TRP A 107 -2.78 -0.76 4.45
C TRP A 107 -3.63 -2.03 4.47
N SER A 108 -3.61 -2.80 5.55
CA SER A 108 -4.31 -4.08 5.57
C SER A 108 -5.82 -3.94 5.37
N VAL A 109 -6.48 -2.97 6.03
CA VAL A 109 -7.92 -2.72 5.82
C VAL A 109 -8.19 -2.26 4.38
N THR A 110 -7.38 -1.33 3.85
CA THR A 110 -7.55 -0.82 2.49
C THR A 110 -7.39 -1.93 1.45
N GLU A 111 -6.37 -2.78 1.60
CA GLU A 111 -6.04 -3.83 0.66
C GLU A 111 -7.06 -4.97 0.71
N VAL A 112 -7.51 -5.40 1.90
CA VAL A 112 -8.59 -6.39 2.04
C VAL A 112 -9.85 -5.93 1.30
N VAL A 113 -10.28 -4.68 1.50
CA VAL A 113 -11.45 -4.14 0.81
C VAL A 113 -11.21 -3.99 -0.69
N ARG A 114 -10.01 -3.60 -1.11
CA ARG A 114 -9.66 -3.42 -2.53
C ARG A 114 -9.70 -4.73 -3.30
N TYR A 115 -8.99 -5.75 -2.81
CA TYR A 115 -8.86 -7.03 -3.50
C TYR A 115 -10.15 -7.84 -3.44
N SER A 116 -10.88 -7.82 -2.31
CA SER A 116 -12.21 -8.43 -2.24
C SER A 116 -13.17 -7.78 -3.24
N TYR A 117 -13.16 -6.45 -3.37
CA TYR A 117 -13.95 -5.74 -4.38
C TYR A 117 -13.60 -6.16 -5.80
N TYR A 118 -12.30 -6.24 -6.14
CA TYR A 118 -11.87 -6.66 -7.48
C TYR A 118 -12.23 -8.11 -7.79
N GLY A 119 -12.10 -9.02 -6.82
CA GLY A 119 -12.54 -10.41 -6.97
C GLY A 119 -14.04 -10.52 -7.21
N LEU A 120 -14.85 -9.86 -6.37
CA LEU A 120 -16.31 -9.85 -6.51
C LEU A 120 -16.79 -9.17 -7.81
N ALA A 121 -16.06 -8.15 -8.29
CA ALA A 121 -16.37 -7.46 -9.54
C ALA A 121 -16.26 -8.38 -10.76
N LEU A 122 -15.30 -9.33 -10.77
CA LEU A 122 -15.13 -10.27 -11.88
C LEU A 122 -16.30 -11.25 -12.04
N ILE A 123 -16.99 -11.56 -10.93
CA ILE A 123 -18.17 -12.44 -10.92
C ILE A 123 -19.49 -11.66 -10.86
N ASN A 124 -19.45 -10.33 -11.00
CA ASN A 124 -20.62 -9.43 -10.88
C ASN A 124 -21.40 -9.57 -9.55
N ALA A 125 -20.72 -9.92 -8.46
CA ALA A 125 -21.33 -10.15 -7.14
C ALA A 125 -21.02 -9.03 -6.12
N VAL A 126 -20.65 -7.84 -6.60
CA VAL A 126 -20.33 -6.70 -5.73
C VAL A 126 -21.61 -6.18 -5.10
N SER A 127 -21.67 -6.16 -3.76
CA SER A 127 -22.78 -5.53 -3.04
C SER A 127 -22.56 -4.02 -2.90
N ASN A 128 -23.65 -3.26 -2.81
CA ASN A 128 -23.61 -1.81 -2.57
C ASN A 128 -22.81 -1.43 -1.31
N PHE A 129 -22.82 -2.31 -0.30
CA PHE A 129 -22.03 -2.12 0.92
C PHE A 129 -20.52 -2.17 0.64
N HIS A 130 -20.06 -3.12 -0.18
CA HIS A 130 -18.64 -3.20 -0.56
C HIS A 130 -18.21 -2.00 -1.39
N THR A 131 -19.04 -1.54 -2.32
CA THR A 131 -18.79 -0.28 -3.05
C THR A 131 -18.66 0.89 -2.09
N TRP A 132 -19.58 1.01 -1.14
CA TRP A 132 -19.55 2.08 -0.14
C TRP A 132 -18.27 2.05 0.70
N LEU A 133 -17.86 0.87 1.19
CA LEU A 133 -16.63 0.71 1.97
C LEU A 133 -15.43 1.20 1.17
N ARG A 134 -15.27 0.71 -0.07
CA ARG A 134 -14.16 1.09 -0.95
C ARG A 134 -14.05 2.60 -1.16
N TYR A 135 -15.18 3.26 -1.38
CA TYR A 135 -15.22 4.70 -1.67
C TYR A 135 -15.46 5.60 -0.45
N SER A 136 -15.45 5.06 0.78
CA SER A 136 -15.63 5.86 2.00
C SER A 136 -14.50 5.67 3.01
N LEU A 137 -13.92 4.48 3.12
CA LEU A 137 -12.84 4.20 4.08
C LEU A 137 -11.59 5.04 3.84
N PHE A 138 -11.33 5.45 2.59
CA PHE A 138 -10.18 6.29 2.26
C PHE A 138 -10.15 7.61 3.04
N ILE A 139 -11.30 8.13 3.48
CA ILE A 139 -11.38 9.41 4.21
C ILE A 139 -10.54 9.36 5.49
N VAL A 140 -10.52 8.22 6.18
CA VAL A 140 -9.75 8.02 7.41
C VAL A 140 -8.45 7.27 7.14
N LEU A 141 -8.52 6.19 6.36
CA LEU A 141 -7.37 5.31 6.16
C LEU A 141 -6.28 5.94 5.29
N TYR A 142 -6.62 6.84 4.37
CA TYR A 142 -5.63 7.45 3.48
C TYR A 142 -4.71 8.43 4.22
N PRO A 143 -5.22 9.40 5.02
CA PRO A 143 -4.36 10.20 5.89
C PRO A 143 -3.60 9.35 6.91
N LEU A 144 -4.25 8.35 7.53
CA LEU A 144 -3.61 7.48 8.50
C LEU A 144 -2.42 6.72 7.90
N GLY A 145 -2.59 6.17 6.71
CA GLY A 145 -1.52 5.50 5.97
C GLY A 145 -0.36 6.46 5.71
N VAL A 146 -0.62 7.61 5.09
CA VAL A 146 0.42 8.60 4.76
C VAL A 146 1.19 9.08 5.98
N ILE A 147 0.50 9.35 7.09
CA ILE A 147 1.16 9.72 8.35
C ILE A 147 2.07 8.57 8.82
N GLY A 148 1.58 7.33 8.77
CA GLY A 148 2.36 6.15 9.13
C GLY A 148 3.64 6.00 8.30
N GLU A 149 3.53 6.13 6.98
CA GLU A 149 4.67 6.02 6.06
C GLU A 149 5.70 7.14 6.31
N LEU A 150 5.25 8.38 6.51
CA LEU A 150 6.14 9.51 6.81
C LEU A 150 6.84 9.32 8.16
N LEU A 151 6.15 8.84 9.20
CA LEU A 151 6.76 8.56 10.51
C LEU A 151 7.79 7.44 10.44
N ILE A 152 7.59 6.42 9.61
CA ILE A 152 8.57 5.35 9.37
C ILE A 152 9.82 5.94 8.70
N VAL A 153 9.64 6.72 7.64
CA VAL A 153 10.77 7.32 6.89
C VAL A 153 11.53 8.32 7.76
N LEU A 154 10.85 9.15 8.54
CA LEU A 154 11.47 10.09 9.48
C LEU A 154 12.26 9.36 10.57
N ALA A 155 11.74 8.25 11.11
CA ALA A 155 12.44 7.43 12.08
C ALA A 155 13.67 6.70 11.47
N ALA A 156 13.66 6.45 10.15
CA ALA A 156 14.78 5.84 9.45
C ALA A 156 15.95 6.82 9.22
N LEU A 157 15.69 8.13 9.07
CA LEU A 157 16.70 9.13 8.69
C LEU A 157 17.95 9.16 9.60
N PRO A 158 17.86 9.15 10.94
CA PRO A 158 19.03 9.20 11.81
C PRO A 158 19.93 7.97 11.65
N GLU A 159 19.32 6.79 11.55
CA GLU A 159 20.07 5.54 11.38
C GLU A 159 20.72 5.44 10.01
N VAL A 160 20.01 5.85 8.96
CA VAL A 160 20.55 5.89 7.59
C VAL A 160 21.73 6.87 7.50
N SER A 161 21.64 8.03 8.15
CA SER A 161 22.73 9.00 8.21
C SER A 161 23.95 8.46 8.96
N ALA A 162 23.75 7.86 10.13
CA ALA A 162 24.84 7.37 10.97
C ALA A 162 25.54 6.13 10.40
N LYS A 163 24.77 5.15 9.91
CA LYS A 163 25.30 3.87 9.42
C LYS A 163 25.62 3.87 7.93
N LYS A 164 25.31 4.97 7.21
CA LYS A 164 25.41 5.09 5.74
C LYS A 164 24.78 3.90 5.00
N HIS A 165 23.64 3.41 5.51
CA HIS A 165 22.94 2.29 4.90
C HIS A 165 22.66 2.56 3.43
N LEU A 166 23.05 1.62 2.56
CA LEU A 166 22.78 1.66 1.11
C LEU A 166 23.29 2.93 0.41
N THR A 167 24.27 3.62 0.99
CA THR A 167 24.89 4.80 0.42
C THR A 167 26.20 4.41 -0.25
N VAL A 168 26.31 4.68 -1.54
CA VAL A 168 27.53 4.47 -2.33
C VAL A 168 28.23 5.81 -2.43
N GLU A 169 29.32 5.96 -1.69
CA GLU A 169 30.17 7.15 -1.71
C GLU A 169 31.25 7.03 -2.79
N LEU A 170 31.71 8.17 -3.26
CA LEU A 170 32.85 8.24 -4.17
C LEU A 170 34.17 8.19 -3.37
N PRO A 171 35.25 7.61 -3.94
CA PRO A 171 35.34 7.04 -5.28
C PRO A 171 34.91 5.56 -5.33
N ASN A 172 34.06 5.23 -6.31
CA ASN A 172 33.70 3.85 -6.71
C ASN A 172 34.11 3.61 -8.17
N ILE A 173 34.32 2.35 -8.57
CA ILE A 173 34.76 1.91 -9.91
C ILE A 173 33.88 2.49 -11.03
N PHE A 174 32.58 2.65 -10.75
CA PHE A 174 31.60 3.19 -11.70
C PHE A 174 31.47 4.72 -11.69
N ASN A 175 32.17 5.43 -10.79
CA ASN A 175 32.05 6.89 -10.57
C ASN A 175 30.60 7.38 -10.36
N ILE A 176 29.74 6.53 -9.77
CA ILE A 176 28.35 6.85 -9.43
C ILE A 176 28.25 6.95 -7.90
N GLY A 177 27.74 8.09 -7.41
CA GLY A 177 27.37 8.29 -6.02
C GLY A 177 25.86 8.15 -5.84
N PHE A 178 25.42 7.37 -4.85
CA PHE A 178 24.01 7.25 -4.47
C PHE A 178 23.87 7.43 -2.97
N SER A 179 23.09 8.41 -2.54
CA SER A 179 22.80 8.63 -1.12
C SER A 179 21.38 8.20 -0.80
N PHE A 180 21.27 7.16 0.01
CA PHE A 180 19.97 6.68 0.47
C PHE A 180 19.27 7.73 1.34
N TRP A 181 20.04 8.56 2.05
CA TRP A 181 19.49 9.68 2.81
C TRP A 181 18.76 10.69 1.90
N TRP A 182 19.37 11.11 0.80
CA TRP A 182 18.72 12.01 -0.17
C TRP A 182 17.49 11.37 -0.82
N TYR A 183 17.52 10.06 -1.07
CA TYR A 183 16.35 9.33 -1.53
C TYR A 183 15.18 9.44 -0.55
N LEU A 184 15.41 9.27 0.77
CA LEU A 184 14.37 9.43 1.79
C LEU A 184 13.83 10.88 1.89
N ILE A 185 14.69 11.88 1.71
CA ILE A 185 14.26 13.27 1.67
C ILE A 185 13.37 13.55 0.45
N ILE A 186 13.77 13.07 -0.74
CA ILE A 186 12.96 13.18 -1.95
C ILE A 186 11.63 12.45 -1.75
N TYR A 187 11.64 11.27 -1.14
CA TYR A 187 10.43 10.52 -0.79
C TYR A 187 9.46 11.42 0.00
N ILE A 188 9.91 12.02 1.11
CA ILE A 188 9.08 12.93 1.92
C ILE A 188 8.58 14.12 1.11
N ILE A 189 9.44 14.77 0.31
CA ILE A 189 9.07 15.94 -0.50
C ILE A 189 7.97 15.58 -1.50
N LEU A 190 8.03 14.40 -2.13
CA LEU A 190 7.02 13.95 -3.10
C LEU A 190 5.64 13.75 -2.49
N TYR A 191 5.52 13.47 -1.18
CA TYR A 191 4.21 13.39 -0.51
C TYR A 191 3.50 14.74 -0.45
N ILE A 192 4.23 15.86 -0.41
CA ILE A 192 3.64 17.21 -0.29
C ILE A 192 2.70 17.53 -1.47
N PRO A 193 3.12 17.41 -2.75
CA PRO A 193 2.21 17.57 -3.88
C PRO A 193 1.38 16.31 -4.15
N GLY A 194 1.92 15.11 -3.92
CA GLY A 194 1.26 13.84 -4.27
C GLY A 194 0.02 13.55 -3.44
N PHE A 195 0.05 13.84 -2.14
CA PHE A 195 -1.04 13.53 -1.22
C PHE A 195 -2.33 14.32 -1.52
N PRO A 196 -2.33 15.66 -1.59
CA PRO A 196 -3.56 16.42 -1.84
C PRO A 196 -4.21 16.10 -3.18
N GLN A 197 -3.39 15.91 -4.23
CA GLN A 197 -3.88 15.58 -5.57
C GLN A 197 -4.63 14.26 -5.58
N MET A 198 -4.03 13.20 -5.04
CA MET A 198 -4.64 11.86 -5.00
C MET A 198 -5.84 11.82 -4.05
N TYR A 199 -5.77 12.51 -2.92
CA TYR A 199 -6.87 12.58 -1.96
C TYR A 199 -8.11 13.27 -2.54
N MET A 200 -7.93 14.42 -3.20
CA MET A 200 -9.03 15.12 -3.88
C MET A 200 -9.59 14.32 -5.06
N TYR A 201 -8.73 13.57 -5.77
CA TYR A 201 -9.16 12.67 -6.83
C TYR A 201 -10.11 11.57 -6.30
N MET A 202 -9.84 10.99 -5.13
CA MET A 202 -10.71 9.98 -4.51
C MET A 202 -12.10 10.55 -4.17
N PHE A 203 -12.20 11.81 -3.72
CA PHE A 203 -13.52 12.45 -3.53
C PHE A 203 -14.30 12.60 -4.83
N LYS A 204 -13.62 12.97 -5.93
CA LYS A 204 -14.26 13.04 -7.26
C LYS A 204 -14.77 11.67 -7.69
N GLN A 205 -13.97 10.62 -7.49
CA GLN A 205 -14.38 9.24 -7.79
C GLN A 205 -15.58 8.80 -6.93
N ARG A 206 -15.54 9.06 -5.62
CA ARG A 206 -16.64 8.77 -4.69
C ARG A 206 -17.94 9.39 -5.16
N LYS A 207 -17.93 10.68 -5.48
CA LYS A 207 -19.12 11.40 -5.96
C LYS A 207 -19.67 10.74 -7.22
N LYS A 208 -18.80 10.40 -8.19
CA LYS A 208 -19.19 9.79 -9.46
C LYS A 208 -19.83 8.40 -9.30
N VAL A 209 -19.29 7.54 -8.43
CA VAL A 209 -19.79 6.16 -8.30
C VAL A 209 -21.04 6.11 -7.43
N LEU A 210 -21.02 6.77 -6.27
CA LEU A 210 -22.14 6.70 -5.34
C LEU A 210 -23.37 7.47 -5.84
N SER A 211 -23.22 8.55 -6.62
CA SER A 211 -24.38 9.23 -7.22
C SER A 211 -25.13 8.35 -8.22
N VAL A 212 -24.39 7.51 -8.97
CA VAL A 212 -24.98 6.57 -9.95
C VAL A 212 -25.71 5.44 -9.23
N GLU A 213 -25.18 4.92 -8.12
CA GLU A 213 -25.87 3.91 -7.31
C GLU A 213 -27.17 4.45 -6.68
N VAL A 214 -27.17 5.69 -6.19
CA VAL A 214 -28.39 6.32 -5.67
C VAL A 214 -29.45 6.45 -6.77
N SER A 215 -29.07 6.89 -7.97
CA SER A 215 -30.01 7.00 -9.09
C SER A 215 -30.61 5.64 -9.47
N LYS A 216 -29.84 4.54 -9.43
CA LYS A 216 -30.34 3.19 -9.74
C LYS A 216 -31.29 2.63 -8.69
N LYS A 217 -31.22 3.11 -7.44
CA LYS A 217 -32.14 2.71 -6.36
C LYS A 217 -33.47 3.48 -6.42
N CYS A 218 -33.49 4.65 -7.06
CA CYS A 218 -34.68 5.49 -7.18
C CYS A 218 -35.46 5.28 -8.49
N SER A 219 -34.92 4.50 -9.43
CA SER A 219 -35.57 4.06 -10.68
C SER A 219 -36.16 2.67 -10.53
#